data_AF-A0A7I4YZG2-F1
#
_entry.id   AF-A0A7I4YZG2-F1
#
_cell.length_a   1.000
_cell.length_b   1.000
_cell.length_c   1.000
_cell.angle_alpha   90.00
_cell.angle_beta   90.00
_cell.angle_gamma   90.00
#
_symmetry.space_group_name_H-M   'P 1'
#
loop_
_entity.id
_entity.type
_entity.pdbx_description
1 polymer ?
#
loop_
_entity_poly.entity_id
_entity_poly.type
_entity_poly.pdbx_seq_one_letter_code
_entity_poly.pdbx_strand_id
1 'polypeptide(L)'
;MTRIICLALLVAGVCQARNLRTFDQQVTDALNALVSLDARLDKNTVFNYQNMASTKDFTHDNAKENLITSVDSTSISGATYKTFNNLITFYQQPDVDVAEVVSSDWESATDAFLTSVMSTAVMQSAQQFLTKQGAVSDDASFKALLHSLWFTQYARDTAVGSSGFESVFSGEVKGSDVIRFNNWFRYYQQETNGAINYHGWFTKEAGVLLSLQFAWNDWKAMQTSMLLNTSPEFEMAVYTICALNGGQCEMTINNQPVAIFASTLQQNGVTVIDQCYPAISGSSPTKKPNTTTTKKQSASDPDLQTLVDNMRAADVDKAGPSDYILNWGNKESGNTKTSPNQLFTYVNEAIFQRPVYSTLIDVYNQNLFTPDVCTAEPAMSGFRKAALQQVFDTWTATNVFNLAFQYLQKKGYSHATDMTTLKTFLWNLWFGTYSRCKGPIGSSGWEHVFVGEWKDTTIDGQHDWARYYLLQKADKINYHGYYSYVGNLTGTFQYTWENQLKQKGGFLIGTSPVFDFSLLTVCALIHPGSNGCKYSIDGHPLAVTSYTQDCSAGTCLSTAYPTN
;
A
#
# COMPACT_ATOMS: atom_id res chain seq x y z
N MET A 1 53.47 34.34 -24.98
CA MET A 1 52.93 33.57 -23.85
C MET A 1 51.43 33.48 -24.01
N THR A 2 50.95 32.25 -24.13
CA THR A 2 49.57 31.84 -24.43
C THR A 2 48.61 32.17 -23.29
N ARG A 3 47.47 32.83 -23.58
CA ARG A 3 46.24 32.63 -22.80
C ARG A 3 45.02 32.67 -23.74
N ILE A 4 44.40 31.50 -23.85
CA ILE A 4 43.15 31.22 -24.56
C ILE A 4 42.00 31.70 -23.66
N ILE A 5 41.09 32.50 -24.20
CA ILE A 5 39.81 32.88 -23.58
C ILE A 5 38.74 32.05 -24.28
N CYS A 6 38.17 31.05 -23.59
CA CYS A 6 36.98 30.34 -24.03
C CYS A 6 35.75 31.06 -23.49
N LEU A 7 34.98 31.67 -24.38
CA LEU A 7 33.68 32.26 -24.10
C LEU A 7 32.60 31.19 -24.38
N ALA A 8 31.97 30.65 -23.32
CA ALA A 8 30.86 29.71 -23.46
C ALA A 8 29.52 30.49 -23.50
N LEU A 9 28.81 30.39 -24.62
CA LEU A 9 27.42 30.84 -24.77
C LEU A 9 26.48 29.94 -23.95
N LEU A 10 25.73 30.55 -23.02
CA LEU A 10 24.57 29.93 -22.37
C LEU A 10 23.35 30.08 -23.28
N VAL A 11 22.86 28.96 -23.82
CA VAL A 11 21.52 28.86 -24.42
C VAL A 11 20.56 28.49 -23.29
N ALA A 12 19.68 29.42 -22.92
CA ALA A 12 18.61 29.17 -21.97
C ALA A 12 17.48 28.37 -22.65
N GLY A 13 17.41 27.08 -22.35
CA GLY A 13 16.25 26.25 -22.65
C GLY A 13 15.16 26.47 -21.62
N VAL A 14 14.07 27.10 -22.00
CA VAL A 14 12.84 27.21 -21.20
C VAL A 14 12.14 25.84 -21.24
N CYS A 15 12.28 25.03 -20.19
CA CYS A 15 11.43 23.86 -19.98
C CYS A 15 10.07 24.32 -19.45
N GLN A 16 9.02 24.12 -20.26
CA GLN A 16 7.63 24.39 -19.88
C GLN A 16 7.16 23.44 -18.78
N ALA A 17 6.83 23.99 -17.60
CA ALA A 17 6.08 23.32 -16.53
C ALA A 17 4.56 23.21 -16.83
N ARG A 18 4.17 23.04 -18.10
CA ARG A 18 2.78 22.76 -18.52
C ARG A 18 2.73 21.33 -19.06
N ASN A 19 2.21 20.39 -18.26
CA ASN A 19 1.28 19.32 -18.72
C ASN A 19 1.02 18.15 -17.74
N LEU A 20 1.64 18.06 -16.55
CA LEU A 20 1.32 16.96 -15.60
C LEU A 20 -0.03 17.17 -14.88
N ARG A 21 -0.31 18.37 -14.35
CA ARG A 21 -1.61 18.69 -13.71
C ARG A 21 -2.82 18.58 -14.64
N THR A 22 -2.64 18.80 -15.94
CA THR A 22 -3.71 18.73 -16.93
C THR A 22 -4.05 17.29 -17.31
N PHE A 23 -3.14 16.34 -17.12
CA PHE A 23 -3.32 14.95 -17.49
C PHE A 23 -4.13 14.19 -16.42
N ASP A 24 -3.80 14.35 -15.14
CA ASP A 24 -4.58 13.76 -14.03
C ASP A 24 -6.03 14.29 -14.00
N GLN A 25 -6.21 15.59 -14.25
CA GLN A 25 -7.55 16.17 -14.33
C GLN A 25 -8.34 15.63 -15.53
N GLN A 26 -7.71 15.43 -16.69
CA GLN A 26 -8.36 14.84 -17.87
C GLN A 26 -8.85 13.42 -17.61
N VAL A 27 -8.09 12.64 -16.83
CA VAL A 27 -8.47 11.27 -16.44
C VAL A 27 -9.64 11.32 -15.48
N THR A 28 -9.59 12.13 -14.42
CA THR A 28 -10.74 12.30 -13.52
C THR A 28 -11.99 12.77 -14.26
N ASP A 29 -11.87 13.71 -15.19
CA ASP A 29 -12.99 14.19 -16.01
C ASP A 29 -13.56 13.08 -16.90
N ALA A 30 -12.69 12.27 -17.51
CA ALA A 30 -13.10 11.12 -18.31
C ALA A 30 -13.85 10.07 -17.46
N LEU A 31 -13.31 9.72 -16.28
CA LEU A 31 -13.96 8.78 -15.37
C LEU A 31 -15.31 9.31 -14.88
N ASN A 32 -15.40 10.59 -14.52
CA ASN A 32 -16.68 11.22 -14.15
C ASN A 32 -17.69 11.23 -15.31
N ALA A 33 -17.23 11.38 -16.56
CA ALA A 33 -18.10 11.24 -17.72
C ALA A 33 -18.65 9.80 -17.83
N LEU A 34 -17.82 8.78 -17.56
CA LEU A 34 -18.29 7.38 -17.51
C LEU A 34 -19.39 7.18 -16.46
N VAL A 35 -19.27 7.81 -15.28
CA VAL A 35 -20.26 7.69 -14.19
C VAL A 35 -21.64 8.16 -14.67
N SER A 36 -21.70 9.24 -15.44
CA SER A 36 -22.96 9.77 -15.96
C SER A 36 -23.60 8.90 -17.06
N LEU A 37 -22.80 8.05 -17.70
CA LEU A 37 -23.22 7.14 -18.77
C LEU A 37 -23.58 5.74 -18.24
N ASP A 38 -23.13 5.38 -17.04
CA ASP A 38 -23.39 4.07 -16.46
C ASP A 38 -24.86 3.89 -16.05
N ALA A 39 -25.46 2.80 -16.51
CA ALA A 39 -26.82 2.42 -16.14
C ALA A 39 -26.83 1.69 -14.79
N ARG A 40 -26.49 2.43 -13.72
CA ARG A 40 -26.39 1.88 -12.36
C ARG A 40 -27.70 1.27 -11.87
N LEU A 41 -27.59 0.17 -11.14
CA LEU A 41 -28.71 -0.57 -10.57
C LEU A 41 -29.13 -0.11 -9.16
N ASP A 42 -28.88 1.16 -8.82
CA ASP A 42 -29.09 1.71 -7.47
C ASP A 42 -30.52 1.54 -6.92
N LYS A 43 -31.52 1.48 -7.81
CA LYS A 43 -32.95 1.28 -7.44
C LYS A 43 -33.42 -0.16 -7.64
N ASN A 44 -32.59 -1.01 -8.21
CA ASN A 44 -32.93 -2.36 -8.65
C ASN A 44 -32.20 -3.44 -7.84
N THR A 45 -31.37 -3.05 -6.88
CA THR A 45 -30.67 -3.94 -5.95
C THR A 45 -31.07 -3.64 -4.51
N VAL A 46 -31.31 -4.69 -3.72
CA VAL A 46 -31.60 -4.57 -2.28
C VAL A 46 -30.46 -5.19 -1.48
N PHE A 47 -29.84 -4.36 -0.63
CA PHE A 47 -28.76 -4.78 0.27
C PHE A 47 -29.25 -4.91 1.71
N ASN A 48 -29.01 -6.08 2.32
CA ASN A 48 -29.13 -6.33 3.75
C ASN A 48 -27.75 -6.26 4.40
N TYR A 49 -27.30 -5.04 4.71
CA TYR A 49 -25.95 -4.80 5.24
C TYR A 49 -25.66 -5.46 6.59
N GLN A 50 -26.69 -5.71 7.42
CA GLN A 50 -26.52 -6.32 8.76
C GLN A 50 -25.48 -5.59 9.63
N ASN A 51 -24.63 -6.33 10.35
CA ASN A 51 -23.67 -5.78 11.31
C ASN A 51 -22.28 -5.57 10.70
N MET A 52 -21.43 -4.85 11.45
CA MET A 52 -20.02 -4.69 11.09
C MET A 52 -19.26 -6.02 11.24
N ALA A 53 -18.33 -6.27 10.30
CA ALA A 53 -17.41 -7.39 10.39
C ALA A 53 -16.47 -7.27 11.60
N SER A 54 -15.99 -8.41 12.09
CA SER A 54 -15.07 -8.46 13.22
C SER A 54 -13.68 -7.97 12.83
N THR A 55 -13.15 -7.00 13.57
CA THR A 55 -11.77 -6.50 13.37
C THR A 55 -10.71 -7.33 14.11
N LYS A 56 -11.14 -8.31 14.92
CA LYS A 56 -10.27 -9.11 15.81
C LYS A 56 -10.21 -10.59 15.42
N ASP A 57 -11.29 -11.11 14.86
CA ASP A 57 -11.40 -12.51 14.48
C ASP A 57 -12.13 -12.62 13.15
N PHE A 58 -11.39 -12.93 12.10
CA PHE A 58 -11.90 -13.03 10.75
C PHE A 58 -12.77 -14.29 10.52
N THR A 59 -12.84 -15.20 11.50
CA THR A 59 -13.74 -16.36 11.46
C THR A 59 -15.12 -16.08 12.07
N HIS A 60 -15.29 -14.94 12.75
CA HIS A 60 -16.57 -14.56 13.32
C HIS A 60 -17.52 -14.03 12.24
N ASP A 61 -18.62 -14.74 12.05
CA ASP A 61 -19.76 -14.31 11.27
C ASP A 61 -20.67 -13.40 12.13
N ASN A 62 -20.68 -12.10 11.79
CA ASN A 62 -21.57 -11.11 12.40
C ASN A 62 -22.82 -10.84 11.54
N ALA A 63 -22.98 -11.49 10.39
CA ALA A 63 -23.98 -11.19 9.37
C ALA A 63 -24.56 -12.47 8.74
N LYS A 64 -25.40 -13.17 9.51
CA LYS A 64 -25.94 -14.50 9.20
C LYS A 64 -26.80 -14.63 7.93
N GLU A 65 -27.26 -13.52 7.37
CA GLU A 65 -28.09 -13.49 6.17
C GLU A 65 -27.28 -13.06 4.95
N ASN A 66 -27.82 -13.23 3.75
CA ASN A 66 -27.17 -12.73 2.52
C ASN A 66 -27.07 -11.20 2.53
N LEU A 67 -25.97 -10.66 2.01
CA LEU A 67 -25.78 -9.23 1.81
C LEU A 67 -26.71 -8.70 0.71
N ILE A 68 -26.84 -9.41 -0.42
CA ILE A 68 -27.66 -9.00 -1.55
C ILE A 68 -28.91 -9.88 -1.58
N THR A 69 -30.04 -9.33 -1.15
CA THR A 69 -31.29 -10.10 -1.00
C THR A 69 -32.10 -10.15 -2.29
N SER A 70 -31.95 -9.15 -3.17
CA SER A 70 -32.53 -9.19 -4.51
C SER A 70 -31.81 -8.28 -5.49
N VAL A 71 -31.81 -8.69 -6.75
CA VAL A 71 -31.49 -7.87 -7.93
C VAL A 71 -32.65 -8.06 -8.90
N ASP A 72 -33.20 -6.98 -9.44
CA ASP A 72 -34.25 -7.06 -10.46
C ASP A 72 -33.73 -7.78 -11.70
N SER A 73 -34.27 -8.97 -11.96
CA SER A 73 -33.88 -9.82 -13.10
C SER A 73 -33.99 -9.12 -14.46
N THR A 74 -34.90 -8.15 -14.61
CA THR A 74 -35.04 -7.40 -15.87
C THR A 74 -33.87 -6.45 -16.08
N SER A 75 -33.28 -5.93 -15.01
CA SER A 75 -32.17 -4.98 -15.03
C SER A 75 -30.82 -5.64 -15.35
N ILE A 76 -30.71 -6.96 -15.14
CA ILE A 76 -29.53 -7.77 -15.49
C ILE A 76 -29.77 -8.65 -16.74
N SER A 77 -30.78 -8.32 -17.55
CA SER A 77 -31.14 -9.07 -18.78
C SER A 77 -30.54 -8.49 -20.08
N GLY A 78 -29.80 -7.39 -19.95
CA GLY A 78 -29.13 -6.70 -21.06
C GLY A 78 -28.05 -7.54 -21.74
N ALA A 79 -27.62 -7.09 -22.93
CA ALA A 79 -26.63 -7.80 -23.73
C ALA A 79 -25.30 -8.01 -22.97
N THR A 80 -24.82 -6.99 -22.26
CA THR A 80 -23.56 -7.03 -21.50
C THR A 80 -23.57 -8.13 -20.42
N TYR A 81 -24.64 -8.22 -19.63
CA TYR A 81 -24.81 -9.22 -18.57
C TYR A 81 -24.99 -10.62 -19.14
N LYS A 82 -25.68 -10.76 -20.29
CA LYS A 82 -25.80 -12.06 -20.98
C LYS A 82 -24.45 -12.58 -21.46
N THR A 83 -23.67 -11.73 -22.12
CA THR A 83 -22.33 -12.11 -22.60
C THR A 83 -21.35 -12.33 -21.45
N PHE A 84 -21.44 -11.53 -20.38
CA PHE A 84 -20.72 -11.75 -19.13
C PHE A 84 -21.04 -13.12 -18.54
N ASN A 85 -22.32 -13.46 -18.39
CA ASN A 85 -22.77 -14.74 -17.85
C ASN A 85 -22.35 -15.92 -18.73
N ASN A 86 -22.31 -15.75 -20.05
CA ASN A 86 -21.80 -16.78 -20.94
C ASN A 86 -20.29 -16.99 -20.73
N LEU A 87 -19.52 -15.91 -20.70
CA LEU A 87 -18.07 -15.95 -20.49
C LEU A 87 -17.69 -16.49 -19.10
N ILE A 88 -18.42 -16.11 -18.05
CA ILE A 88 -18.12 -16.55 -16.68
C ILE A 88 -18.26 -18.06 -16.48
N THR A 89 -18.97 -18.77 -17.38
CA THR A 89 -19.11 -20.24 -17.32
C THR A 89 -17.81 -21.00 -17.58
N PHE A 90 -16.82 -20.34 -18.20
CA PHE A 90 -15.51 -20.93 -18.47
C PHE A 90 -14.55 -20.85 -17.28
N TYR A 91 -14.76 -19.89 -16.37
CA TYR A 91 -13.94 -19.68 -15.17
C TYR A 91 -14.43 -20.53 -13.99
N GLN A 92 -14.29 -21.85 -14.10
CA GLN A 92 -14.73 -22.81 -13.07
C GLN A 92 -13.64 -23.19 -12.08
N GLN A 93 -12.37 -22.91 -12.39
CA GLN A 93 -11.22 -23.24 -11.57
C GLN A 93 -10.57 -21.96 -11.08
N PRO A 94 -10.94 -21.43 -9.89
CA PRO A 94 -10.38 -20.17 -9.42
C PRO A 94 -8.94 -20.30 -8.88
N ASP A 95 -8.37 -21.50 -8.85
CA ASP A 95 -7.02 -21.73 -8.30
C ASP A 95 -5.94 -21.29 -9.29
N VAL A 96 -5.19 -20.26 -8.91
CA VAL A 96 -4.15 -19.65 -9.75
C VAL A 96 -2.98 -20.57 -10.09
N ASP A 97 -2.83 -21.67 -9.35
CA ASP A 97 -1.80 -22.68 -9.61
C ASP A 97 -2.30 -23.81 -10.54
N VAL A 98 -3.50 -23.66 -11.12
CA VAL A 98 -4.08 -24.59 -12.11
C VAL A 98 -4.28 -23.87 -13.43
N ALA A 99 -3.60 -24.34 -14.48
CA ALA A 99 -3.73 -23.73 -15.80
C ALA A 99 -5.12 -23.96 -16.40
N GLU A 100 -5.69 -22.90 -16.97
CA GLU A 100 -6.97 -22.96 -17.68
C GLU A 100 -6.77 -23.45 -19.12
N VAL A 101 -7.73 -24.23 -19.62
CA VAL A 101 -7.72 -24.68 -21.02
C VAL A 101 -8.55 -23.71 -21.87
N VAL A 102 -7.87 -22.78 -22.52
CA VAL A 102 -8.49 -21.83 -23.44
C VAL A 102 -8.96 -22.58 -24.69
N SER A 103 -10.28 -22.71 -24.84
CA SER A 103 -10.93 -23.38 -25.97
C SER A 103 -11.42 -22.38 -27.02
N SER A 104 -11.81 -22.86 -28.20
CA SER A 104 -12.43 -22.00 -29.23
C SER A 104 -13.74 -21.34 -28.77
N ASP A 105 -14.50 -22.03 -27.92
CA ASP A 105 -15.76 -21.53 -27.38
C ASP A 105 -15.52 -20.46 -26.33
N TRP A 106 -14.45 -20.61 -25.54
CA TRP A 106 -13.97 -19.58 -24.63
C TRP A 106 -13.60 -18.31 -25.40
N GLU A 107 -12.74 -18.42 -26.41
CA GLU A 107 -12.33 -17.28 -27.24
C GLU A 107 -13.54 -16.60 -27.91
N SER A 108 -14.51 -17.40 -28.38
CA SER A 108 -15.76 -16.88 -28.94
C SER A 108 -16.59 -16.13 -27.89
N ALA A 109 -16.63 -16.61 -26.64
CA ALA A 109 -17.32 -15.95 -25.54
C ALA A 109 -16.60 -14.65 -25.10
N THR A 110 -15.26 -14.65 -25.08
CA THR A 110 -14.44 -13.46 -24.85
C THR A 110 -14.70 -12.40 -25.91
N ASP A 111 -14.68 -12.79 -27.19
CA ASP A 111 -14.93 -11.88 -28.30
C ASP A 111 -16.36 -11.30 -28.27
N ALA A 112 -17.35 -12.15 -27.95
CA ALA A 112 -18.74 -11.72 -27.80
C ALA A 112 -18.91 -10.73 -26.63
N PHE A 113 -18.26 -10.97 -25.49
CA PHE A 113 -18.27 -10.06 -24.35
C PHE A 113 -17.63 -8.72 -24.71
N LEU A 114 -16.42 -8.72 -25.29
CA LEU A 114 -15.73 -7.50 -25.74
C LEU A 114 -16.58 -6.71 -26.73
N THR A 115 -17.20 -7.37 -27.71
CA THR A 115 -18.09 -6.74 -28.68
C THR A 115 -19.31 -6.10 -28.00
N SER A 116 -19.90 -6.80 -27.03
CA SER A 116 -21.06 -6.33 -26.27
C SER A 116 -20.71 -5.08 -25.45
N VAL A 117 -19.64 -5.11 -24.64
CA VAL A 117 -19.23 -3.95 -23.83
C VAL A 117 -18.80 -2.78 -24.70
N MET A 118 -18.05 -3.00 -25.78
CA MET A 118 -17.58 -1.93 -26.69
C MET A 118 -18.72 -1.21 -27.41
N SER A 119 -19.89 -1.85 -27.57
CA SER A 119 -21.07 -1.22 -28.15
C SER A 119 -21.78 -0.20 -27.23
N THR A 120 -21.40 -0.17 -25.95
CA THR A 120 -22.03 0.70 -24.94
C THR A 120 -21.50 2.13 -25.01
N ALA A 121 -22.33 3.10 -24.61
CA ALA A 121 -21.91 4.51 -24.55
C ALA A 121 -20.71 4.72 -23.58
N VAL A 122 -20.63 3.92 -22.51
CA VAL A 122 -19.54 3.94 -21.54
C VAL A 122 -18.21 3.59 -22.20
N MET A 123 -18.14 2.44 -22.91
CA MET A 123 -16.90 2.03 -23.57
C MET A 123 -16.56 2.88 -24.79
N GLN A 124 -17.55 3.39 -25.52
CA GLN A 124 -17.30 4.36 -26.60
C GLN A 124 -16.69 5.66 -26.06
N SER A 125 -17.15 6.15 -24.90
CA SER A 125 -16.56 7.31 -24.22
C SER A 125 -15.12 7.02 -23.77
N ALA A 126 -14.87 5.83 -23.20
CA ALA A 126 -13.53 5.40 -22.82
C ALA A 126 -12.58 5.29 -24.02
N GLN A 127 -13.04 4.70 -25.12
CA GLN A 127 -12.29 4.62 -26.37
C GLN A 127 -11.95 6.02 -26.91
N GLN A 128 -12.93 6.92 -26.98
CA GLN A 128 -12.71 8.30 -27.42
C GLN A 128 -11.66 9.01 -26.57
N PHE A 129 -11.68 8.80 -25.25
CA PHE A 129 -10.65 9.32 -24.36
C PHE A 129 -9.28 8.73 -24.69
N LEU A 130 -9.16 7.41 -24.80
CA LEU A 130 -7.90 6.72 -25.10
C LEU A 130 -7.35 7.05 -26.50
N THR A 131 -8.21 7.29 -27.50
CA THR A 131 -7.81 7.79 -28.81
C THR A 131 -7.22 9.18 -28.73
N LYS A 132 -7.81 10.08 -27.94
CA LYS A 132 -7.25 11.42 -27.71
C LYS A 132 -5.90 11.39 -27.01
N GLN A 133 -5.67 10.41 -26.14
CA GLN A 133 -4.37 10.19 -25.49
C GLN A 133 -3.37 9.44 -26.39
N GLY A 134 -3.78 8.99 -27.58
CA GLY A 134 -2.93 8.26 -28.52
C GLY A 134 -2.67 6.79 -28.15
N ALA A 135 -3.44 6.23 -27.22
CA ALA A 135 -3.30 4.84 -26.79
C ALA A 135 -3.90 3.83 -27.79
N VAL A 136 -4.92 4.25 -28.57
CA VAL A 136 -5.60 3.43 -29.59
C VAL A 136 -6.01 4.30 -30.77
N SER A 137 -6.15 3.72 -31.97
CA SER A 137 -6.49 4.48 -33.19
C SER A 137 -7.89 4.19 -33.73
N ASP A 138 -8.46 3.03 -33.43
CA ASP A 138 -9.70 2.50 -34.00
C ASP A 138 -10.30 1.39 -33.12
N ASP A 139 -11.43 0.82 -33.53
CA ASP A 139 -12.12 -0.25 -32.80
C ASP A 139 -11.28 -1.52 -32.68
N ALA A 140 -10.50 -1.84 -33.71
CA ALA A 140 -9.66 -3.04 -33.74
C ALA A 140 -8.51 -2.95 -32.72
N SER A 141 -7.80 -1.83 -32.70
CA SER A 141 -6.73 -1.56 -31.73
C SER A 141 -7.26 -1.43 -30.30
N PHE A 142 -8.46 -0.87 -30.10
CA PHE A 142 -9.08 -0.83 -28.77
C PHE A 142 -9.49 -2.22 -28.28
N LYS A 143 -10.10 -3.05 -29.14
CA LYS A 143 -10.42 -4.44 -28.80
C LYS A 143 -9.17 -5.24 -28.46
N ALA A 144 -8.09 -5.07 -29.24
CA ALA A 144 -6.80 -5.72 -28.99
C ALA A 144 -6.16 -5.29 -27.65
N LEU A 145 -6.23 -3.99 -27.32
CA LEU A 145 -5.77 -3.47 -26.03
C LEU A 145 -6.56 -4.08 -24.86
N LEU A 146 -7.88 -4.15 -24.96
CA LEU A 146 -8.72 -4.78 -23.94
C LEU A 146 -8.41 -6.27 -23.81
N HIS A 147 -8.26 -6.95 -24.94
CA HIS A 147 -7.86 -8.37 -24.96
C HIS A 147 -6.53 -8.58 -24.24
N SER A 148 -5.53 -7.76 -24.57
CA SER A 148 -4.20 -7.79 -23.95
C SER A 148 -4.28 -7.61 -22.44
N LEU A 149 -4.95 -6.57 -21.97
CA LEU A 149 -5.01 -6.22 -20.55
C LEU A 149 -5.81 -7.23 -19.72
N TRP A 150 -6.94 -7.70 -20.25
CA TRP A 150 -7.92 -8.44 -19.47
C TRP A 150 -7.86 -9.96 -19.68
N PHE A 151 -7.51 -10.43 -20.88
CA PHE A 151 -7.69 -11.84 -21.26
C PHE A 151 -6.38 -12.57 -21.56
N THR A 152 -5.24 -11.87 -21.60
CA THR A 152 -3.95 -12.54 -21.66
C THR A 152 -3.74 -13.34 -20.39
N GLN A 153 -3.63 -14.66 -20.54
CA GLN A 153 -3.34 -15.58 -19.46
C GLN A 153 -1.87 -15.47 -19.04
N TYR A 154 -1.60 -15.49 -17.74
CA TYR A 154 -0.26 -15.42 -17.18
C TYR A 154 -0.08 -16.28 -15.94
N ALA A 155 1.17 -16.58 -15.61
CA ALA A 155 1.51 -17.30 -14.39
C ALA A 155 1.81 -16.32 -13.24
N ARG A 156 1.20 -16.57 -12.08
CA ARG A 156 1.55 -15.89 -10.82
C ARG A 156 2.69 -16.58 -10.09
N ASP A 157 2.87 -17.87 -10.34
CA ASP A 157 3.92 -18.70 -9.75
C ASP A 157 4.41 -19.72 -10.80
N THR A 158 3.75 -20.88 -10.89
CA THR A 158 4.20 -22.00 -11.73
C THR A 158 3.26 -22.35 -12.88
N ALA A 159 1.97 -22.05 -12.76
CA ALA A 159 0.96 -22.35 -13.77
C ALA A 159 0.36 -21.07 -14.36
N VAL A 160 0.02 -21.12 -15.65
CA VAL A 160 -0.68 -20.06 -16.39
C VAL A 160 -2.17 -20.19 -16.13
N GLY A 161 -2.61 -19.74 -14.96
CA GLY A 161 -4.00 -19.87 -14.48
C GLY A 161 -4.53 -18.54 -13.93
N SER A 162 -4.20 -17.44 -14.58
CA SER A 162 -4.64 -16.11 -14.13
C SER A 162 -4.78 -15.17 -15.31
N SER A 163 -5.80 -14.32 -15.26
CA SER A 163 -5.99 -13.21 -16.19
C SER A 163 -6.50 -11.97 -15.46
N GLY A 164 -6.45 -10.82 -16.13
CA GLY A 164 -7.01 -9.58 -15.59
C GLY A 164 -8.52 -9.68 -15.35
N PHE A 165 -9.23 -10.40 -16.23
CA PHE A 165 -10.66 -10.67 -16.10
C PHE A 165 -10.95 -11.53 -14.89
N GLU A 166 -10.19 -12.62 -14.66
CA GLU A 166 -10.34 -13.45 -13.45
C GLU A 166 -10.16 -12.64 -12.19
N SER A 167 -9.07 -11.87 -12.14
CA SER A 167 -8.63 -11.09 -11.00
C SER A 167 -9.66 -10.08 -10.51
N VAL A 168 -10.60 -9.66 -11.37
CA VAL A 168 -11.60 -8.64 -11.04
C VAL A 168 -13.01 -9.20 -11.09
N PHE A 169 -13.36 -9.88 -12.17
CA PHE A 169 -14.73 -10.26 -12.52
C PHE A 169 -15.08 -11.72 -12.18
N SER A 170 -14.10 -12.62 -12.00
CA SER A 170 -14.39 -14.02 -11.62
C SER A 170 -14.15 -14.31 -10.14
N GLY A 171 -12.98 -13.89 -9.64
CA GLY A 171 -12.42 -14.27 -8.36
C GLY A 171 -11.29 -15.30 -8.52
N GLU A 172 -10.26 -15.17 -7.68
CA GLU A 172 -9.07 -16.03 -7.64
C GLU A 172 -8.81 -16.54 -6.22
N VAL A 173 -8.33 -17.77 -6.12
CA VAL A 173 -7.84 -18.40 -4.90
C VAL A 173 -6.41 -18.90 -5.08
N LYS A 174 -5.66 -18.98 -3.99
CA LYS A 174 -4.38 -19.68 -3.93
C LYS A 174 -4.34 -20.54 -2.69
N GLY A 175 -4.29 -21.86 -2.88
CA GLY A 175 -4.43 -22.81 -1.78
C GLY A 175 -5.76 -22.65 -1.04
N SER A 176 -5.71 -22.16 0.20
CA SER A 176 -6.90 -21.96 1.05
C SER A 176 -7.45 -20.54 1.07
N ASP A 177 -6.80 -19.62 0.36
CA ASP A 177 -7.01 -18.18 0.51
C ASP A 177 -7.68 -17.62 -0.74
N VAL A 178 -8.79 -16.89 -0.59
CA VAL A 178 -9.31 -16.03 -1.65
C VAL A 178 -8.36 -14.84 -1.75
N ILE A 179 -7.78 -14.60 -2.93
CA ILE A 179 -6.74 -13.57 -3.12
C ILE A 179 -7.22 -12.36 -3.92
N ARG A 180 -8.24 -12.52 -4.78
CA ARG A 180 -8.93 -11.40 -5.45
C ARG A 180 -10.39 -11.75 -5.68
N PHE A 181 -11.30 -10.83 -5.40
CA PHE A 181 -12.73 -10.96 -5.70
C PHE A 181 -13.43 -9.61 -5.45
N ASN A 182 -13.55 -8.76 -6.47
CA ASN A 182 -13.94 -7.35 -6.26
C ASN A 182 -15.16 -6.89 -7.08
N ASN A 183 -15.84 -7.79 -7.79
CA ASN A 183 -17.02 -7.46 -8.58
C ASN A 183 -18.34 -7.83 -7.86
N TRP A 184 -19.22 -6.86 -7.68
CA TRP A 184 -20.48 -7.04 -6.94
C TRP A 184 -21.47 -7.98 -7.63
N PHE A 185 -21.48 -8.01 -8.96
CA PHE A 185 -22.41 -8.84 -9.71
C PHE A 185 -21.99 -10.31 -9.62
N ARG A 186 -20.69 -10.60 -9.75
CA ARG A 186 -20.13 -11.92 -9.47
C ARG A 186 -20.35 -12.34 -8.02
N TYR A 187 -20.20 -11.41 -7.07
CA TYR A 187 -20.50 -11.66 -5.66
C TYR A 187 -21.96 -12.08 -5.47
N TYR A 188 -22.90 -11.33 -6.04
CA TYR A 188 -24.33 -11.64 -6.02
C TYR A 188 -24.63 -13.05 -6.56
N GLN A 189 -24.02 -13.43 -7.69
CA GLN A 189 -24.21 -14.76 -8.28
C GLN A 189 -23.71 -15.87 -7.34
N GLN A 190 -22.53 -15.69 -6.75
CA GLN A 190 -21.94 -16.68 -5.84
C GLN A 190 -22.71 -16.76 -4.52
N GLU A 191 -23.19 -15.64 -3.98
CA GLU A 191 -24.03 -15.59 -2.78
C GLU A 191 -25.41 -16.23 -3.02
N THR A 192 -26.03 -16.00 -4.18
CA THR A 192 -27.28 -16.64 -4.57
C THR A 192 -27.14 -18.16 -4.71
N ASN A 193 -25.96 -18.63 -5.15
CA ASN A 193 -25.65 -20.06 -5.25
C ASN A 193 -25.24 -20.69 -3.90
N GLY A 194 -25.24 -19.92 -2.81
CA GLY A 194 -24.83 -20.39 -1.48
C GLY A 194 -23.32 -20.59 -1.32
N ALA A 195 -22.52 -20.10 -2.27
CA ALA A 195 -21.06 -20.20 -2.22
C ALA A 195 -20.43 -19.08 -1.39
N ILE A 196 -21.11 -17.97 -1.13
CA ILE A 196 -20.57 -16.87 -0.33
C ILE A 196 -21.22 -16.85 1.04
N ASN A 197 -20.40 -16.72 2.08
CA ASN A 197 -20.85 -16.37 3.42
C ASN A 197 -20.40 -14.95 3.77
N TYR A 198 -21.35 -14.02 3.82
CA TYR A 198 -21.09 -12.64 4.20
C TYR A 198 -20.84 -12.53 5.72
N HIS A 199 -19.73 -11.93 6.15
CA HIS A 199 -19.41 -11.80 7.58
C HIS A 199 -19.70 -10.41 8.16
N GLY A 200 -19.98 -9.42 7.30
CA GLY A 200 -20.27 -8.05 7.70
C GLY A 200 -19.48 -6.98 6.91
N TRP A 201 -19.79 -5.72 7.17
CA TRP A 201 -19.15 -4.57 6.51
C TRP A 201 -18.10 -3.90 7.41
N PHE A 202 -17.08 -3.28 6.82
CA PHE A 202 -16.14 -2.39 7.50
C PHE A 202 -16.45 -0.92 7.21
N THR A 203 -16.78 -0.61 5.95
CA THR A 203 -17.17 0.74 5.54
C THR A 203 -18.16 0.66 4.39
N LYS A 204 -19.14 1.55 4.38
CA LYS A 204 -20.17 1.61 3.36
C LYS A 204 -20.40 3.06 2.94
N GLU A 205 -20.30 3.33 1.64
CA GLU A 205 -20.55 4.66 1.09
C GLU A 205 -21.82 4.61 0.25
N ALA A 206 -22.91 5.15 0.79
CA ALA A 206 -24.16 5.52 0.10
C ALA A 206 -24.59 4.68 -1.13
N GLY A 207 -24.43 3.34 -1.12
CA GLY A 207 -24.75 2.47 -2.27
C GLY A 207 -23.78 2.55 -3.46
N VAL A 208 -22.62 3.18 -3.27
CA VAL A 208 -21.53 3.36 -4.24
C VAL A 208 -20.43 2.33 -4.05
N LEU A 209 -19.98 2.15 -2.81
CA LEU A 209 -18.84 1.31 -2.46
C LEU A 209 -19.10 0.60 -1.14
N LEU A 210 -18.64 -0.64 -1.06
CA LEU A 210 -18.66 -1.42 0.17
C LEU A 210 -17.29 -2.04 0.42
N SER A 211 -16.72 -1.76 1.59
CA SER A 211 -15.66 -2.57 2.18
C SER A 211 -16.30 -3.61 3.09
N LEU A 212 -16.04 -4.87 2.83
CA LEU A 212 -16.71 -6.02 3.44
C LEU A 212 -15.76 -7.16 3.74
N GLN A 213 -16.25 -8.11 4.53
CA GLN A 213 -15.64 -9.41 4.75
C GLN A 213 -16.60 -10.52 4.31
N PHE A 214 -16.09 -11.52 3.61
CA PHE A 214 -16.84 -12.74 3.29
C PHE A 214 -15.93 -13.95 3.10
N ALA A 215 -16.45 -15.15 3.31
CA ALA A 215 -15.85 -16.40 2.87
C ALA A 215 -16.46 -16.85 1.53
N TRP A 216 -15.67 -17.54 0.71
CA TRP A 216 -16.12 -18.13 -0.56
C TRP A 216 -15.84 -19.63 -0.51
N ASN A 217 -16.87 -20.45 -0.73
CA ASN A 217 -16.89 -21.88 -0.48
C ASN A 217 -16.28 -22.18 0.91
N ASP A 218 -15.36 -23.15 0.96
CA ASP A 218 -14.64 -23.54 2.18
C ASP A 218 -13.30 -22.79 2.34
N TRP A 219 -13.05 -21.74 1.54
CA TRP A 219 -11.83 -20.94 1.62
C TRP A 219 -11.92 -19.88 2.73
N LYS A 220 -10.75 -19.42 3.17
CA LYS A 220 -10.63 -18.41 4.23
C LYS A 220 -11.30 -17.10 3.81
N ALA A 221 -11.92 -16.45 4.79
CA ALA A 221 -12.59 -15.18 4.59
C ALA A 221 -11.62 -14.07 4.15
N MET A 222 -12.03 -13.32 3.13
CA MET A 222 -11.34 -12.18 2.56
C MET A 222 -12.02 -10.88 3.00
N GLN A 223 -11.23 -9.89 3.42
CA GLN A 223 -11.68 -8.49 3.46
C GLN A 223 -11.40 -7.85 2.09
N THR A 224 -12.33 -7.17 1.46
CA THR A 224 -12.04 -6.42 0.24
C THR A 224 -12.96 -5.22 0.09
N SER A 225 -12.87 -4.52 -1.04
CA SER A 225 -13.83 -3.50 -1.46
C SER A 225 -14.31 -3.73 -2.88
N MET A 226 -15.57 -3.39 -3.12
CA MET A 226 -16.20 -3.48 -4.43
C MET A 226 -17.07 -2.24 -4.70
N LEU A 227 -17.18 -1.87 -5.97
CA LEU A 227 -18.18 -0.91 -6.43
C LEU A 227 -19.53 -1.60 -6.39
N LEU A 228 -20.57 -0.88 -5.98
CA LEU A 228 -21.92 -1.39 -5.94
C LEU A 228 -22.73 -0.85 -7.12
N ASN A 229 -23.59 -1.71 -7.66
CA ASN A 229 -24.59 -1.41 -8.69
C ASN A 229 -24.03 -0.96 -10.05
N THR A 230 -22.73 -1.08 -10.29
CA THR A 230 -22.07 -0.71 -11.54
C THR A 230 -22.28 -1.75 -12.65
N SER A 231 -22.32 -1.32 -13.91
CA SER A 231 -22.33 -2.27 -15.04
C SER A 231 -20.94 -2.90 -15.27
N PRO A 232 -20.84 -4.09 -15.89
CA PRO A 232 -19.56 -4.71 -16.26
C PRO A 232 -18.68 -3.80 -17.14
N GLU A 233 -19.28 -3.13 -18.12
CA GLU A 233 -18.62 -2.19 -19.03
C GLU A 233 -18.07 -0.96 -18.30
N PHE A 234 -18.75 -0.48 -17.25
CA PHE A 234 -18.27 0.63 -16.44
C PHE A 234 -17.02 0.29 -15.66
N GLU A 235 -17.04 -0.83 -14.92
CA GLU A 235 -15.85 -1.26 -14.19
C GLU A 235 -14.68 -1.54 -15.14
N MET A 236 -14.95 -2.22 -16.27
CA MET A 236 -13.91 -2.51 -17.27
C MET A 236 -13.32 -1.23 -17.85
N ALA A 237 -14.15 -0.23 -18.19
CA ALA A 237 -13.71 1.06 -18.73
C ALA A 237 -12.86 1.84 -17.71
N VAL A 238 -13.37 2.00 -16.49
CA VAL A 238 -12.71 2.75 -15.41
C VAL A 238 -11.35 2.13 -15.08
N TYR A 239 -11.30 0.81 -14.89
CA TYR A 239 -10.06 0.12 -14.56
C TYR A 239 -9.07 0.13 -15.73
N THR A 240 -9.55 0.04 -16.99
CA THR A 240 -8.67 0.14 -18.18
C THR A 240 -8.02 1.51 -18.28
N ILE A 241 -8.81 2.59 -18.20
CA ILE A 241 -8.28 3.96 -18.22
C ILE A 241 -7.29 4.14 -17.07
N CYS A 242 -7.63 3.64 -15.89
CA CYS A 242 -6.78 3.84 -14.73
C CYS A 242 -5.46 3.07 -14.78
N ALA A 243 -5.50 1.81 -15.23
CA ALA A 243 -4.32 0.98 -15.43
C ALA A 243 -3.31 1.64 -16.39
N LEU A 244 -3.82 2.28 -17.45
CA LEU A 244 -3.01 3.01 -18.44
C LEU A 244 -2.54 4.39 -17.93
N ASN A 245 -3.12 4.88 -16.84
CA ASN A 245 -2.77 6.14 -16.19
C ASN A 245 -1.91 5.97 -14.93
N GLY A 246 -1.08 4.92 -14.88
CA GLY A 246 -0.21 4.67 -13.73
C GLY A 246 -0.92 4.04 -12.52
N GLY A 247 -2.18 3.62 -12.68
CA GLY A 247 -2.85 2.70 -11.77
C GLY A 247 -3.51 3.32 -10.54
N GLN A 248 -3.53 4.65 -10.41
CA GLN A 248 -4.27 5.36 -9.36
C GLN A 248 -5.06 6.52 -9.95
N CYS A 249 -6.38 6.52 -9.71
CA CYS A 249 -7.28 7.52 -10.27
C CYS A 249 -8.37 7.88 -9.25
N GLU A 250 -8.98 9.04 -9.43
CA GLU A 250 -10.13 9.45 -8.63
C GLU A 250 -11.31 9.78 -9.55
N MET A 251 -12.51 9.39 -9.10
CA MET A 251 -13.78 9.79 -9.69
C MET A 251 -14.80 10.09 -8.59
N THR A 252 -15.95 10.63 -8.94
CA THR A 252 -17.04 10.90 -8.00
C THR A 252 -18.31 10.23 -8.49
N ILE A 253 -18.85 9.34 -7.66
CA ILE A 253 -20.12 8.65 -7.91
C ILE A 253 -21.13 9.11 -6.87
N ASN A 254 -22.29 9.63 -7.29
CA ASN A 254 -23.34 10.09 -6.38
C ASN A 254 -22.82 11.06 -5.28
N ASN A 255 -21.93 11.99 -5.67
CA ASN A 255 -21.21 12.92 -4.79
C ASN A 255 -20.24 12.29 -3.78
N GLN A 256 -19.97 10.98 -3.87
CA GLN A 256 -18.96 10.30 -3.07
C GLN A 256 -17.66 10.16 -3.87
N PRO A 257 -16.53 10.63 -3.33
CA PRO A 257 -15.26 10.52 -4.01
C PRO A 257 -14.72 9.09 -3.87
N VAL A 258 -14.45 8.45 -5.00
CA VAL A 258 -13.97 7.07 -5.09
C VAL A 258 -12.57 7.07 -5.70
N ALA A 259 -11.62 6.52 -4.96
CA ALA A 259 -10.29 6.21 -5.46
C ALA A 259 -10.32 4.85 -6.15
N ILE A 260 -9.64 4.74 -7.29
CA ILE A 260 -9.53 3.54 -8.10
C ILE A 260 -8.07 3.15 -8.17
N PHE A 261 -7.80 1.89 -7.81
CA PHE A 261 -6.50 1.27 -7.93
C PHE A 261 -6.58 0.21 -9.02
N ALA A 262 -5.67 0.25 -9.99
CA ALA A 262 -5.59 -0.70 -11.11
C ALA A 262 -4.12 -0.99 -11.42
N SER A 263 -3.55 -2.01 -10.78
CA SER A 263 -2.15 -2.40 -10.99
C SER A 263 -2.00 -3.29 -12.23
N THR A 264 -0.83 -3.20 -12.88
CA THR A 264 -0.48 -3.98 -14.07
C THR A 264 0.81 -4.77 -13.87
N LEU A 265 0.98 -5.85 -14.64
CA LEU A 265 2.22 -6.62 -14.75
C LEU A 265 2.72 -6.61 -16.20
N GLN A 266 4.02 -6.80 -16.36
CA GLN A 266 4.62 -7.14 -17.66
C GLN A 266 4.82 -8.65 -17.73
N GLN A 267 4.16 -9.30 -18.69
CA GLN A 267 4.21 -10.74 -18.92
C GLN A 267 4.62 -10.99 -20.36
N ASN A 268 5.83 -11.52 -20.57
CA ASN A 268 6.37 -11.79 -21.91
C ASN A 268 6.30 -10.58 -22.87
N GLY A 269 6.53 -9.37 -22.36
CA GLY A 269 6.47 -8.13 -23.15
C GLY A 269 5.05 -7.58 -23.39
N VAL A 270 4.03 -8.18 -22.77
CA VAL A 270 2.64 -7.75 -22.82
C VAL A 270 2.23 -7.19 -21.46
N THR A 271 1.56 -6.05 -21.45
CA THR A 271 0.98 -5.47 -20.23
C THR A 271 -0.37 -6.10 -19.94
N VAL A 272 -0.54 -6.61 -18.72
CA VAL A 272 -1.76 -7.27 -18.24
C VAL A 272 -2.22 -6.65 -16.93
N ILE A 273 -3.52 -6.75 -16.61
CA ILE A 273 -4.05 -6.33 -15.31
C ILE A 273 -3.71 -7.37 -14.24
N ASP A 274 -3.18 -6.89 -13.11
CA ASP A 274 -2.93 -7.70 -11.91
C ASP A 274 -4.13 -7.70 -10.97
N GLN A 275 -4.57 -6.49 -10.59
CA GLN A 275 -5.58 -6.29 -9.58
C GLN A 275 -6.22 -4.92 -9.75
N CYS A 276 -7.55 -4.90 -9.65
CA CYS A 276 -8.30 -3.65 -9.59
C CYS A 276 -9.23 -3.65 -8.38
N TYR A 277 -9.32 -2.52 -7.67
CA TYR A 277 -10.27 -2.34 -6.58
C TYR A 277 -10.53 -0.86 -6.31
N PRO A 278 -11.73 -0.51 -5.82
CA PRO A 278 -12.03 0.84 -5.38
C PRO A 278 -11.70 1.03 -3.89
N ALA A 279 -11.50 2.28 -3.48
CA ALA A 279 -11.47 2.69 -2.08
C ALA A 279 -12.13 4.06 -1.91
N ILE A 280 -12.40 4.46 -0.66
CA ILE A 280 -12.95 5.78 -0.37
C ILE A 280 -11.82 6.80 -0.52
N SER A 281 -12.03 7.89 -1.25
CA SER A 281 -10.97 8.90 -1.44
C SER A 281 -10.60 9.53 -0.09
N GLY A 282 -9.32 9.47 0.28
CA GLY A 282 -8.83 9.92 1.58
C GLY A 282 -8.93 8.87 2.71
N SER A 283 -9.54 7.71 2.46
CA SER A 283 -9.24 6.50 3.21
C SER A 283 -7.97 5.87 2.64
N SER A 284 -7.03 5.46 3.50
CA SER A 284 -5.99 4.52 3.05
C SER A 284 -6.69 3.35 2.36
N PRO A 285 -6.13 2.81 1.26
CA PRO A 285 -6.74 1.71 0.53
C PRO A 285 -7.24 0.68 1.53
N THR A 286 -8.53 0.36 1.44
CA THR A 286 -9.18 -0.65 2.28
C THR A 286 -8.25 -1.84 2.34
N LYS A 287 -7.85 -2.18 3.58
CA LYS A 287 -6.94 -3.28 3.88
C LYS A 287 -7.21 -4.39 2.88
N LYS A 288 -6.19 -4.72 2.08
CA LYS A 288 -6.21 -5.96 1.32
C LYS A 288 -6.74 -7.05 2.26
N PRO A 289 -7.50 -8.01 1.72
CA PRO A 289 -7.58 -9.30 2.38
C PRO A 289 -6.14 -9.66 2.55
N ASN A 290 -5.84 -9.86 3.81
CA ASN A 290 -4.59 -10.33 4.30
C ASN A 290 -4.19 -11.51 3.38
N THR A 291 -3.43 -11.21 2.32
CA THR A 291 -2.24 -11.96 1.97
C THR A 291 -1.24 -11.68 3.10
N THR A 292 -1.66 -11.93 4.35
CA THR A 292 -1.18 -13.16 4.95
C THR A 292 -1.04 -14.21 3.83
N THR A 293 0.15 -14.23 3.24
CA THR A 293 1.01 -15.33 3.65
C THR A 293 0.84 -15.50 5.16
N THR A 294 -0.25 -16.15 5.55
CA THR A 294 -0.17 -17.14 6.57
C THR A 294 0.61 -18.23 5.85
N LYS A 295 1.93 -18.00 5.72
CA LYS A 295 2.82 -18.91 6.41
C LYS A 295 2.15 -19.09 7.77
N LYS A 296 1.39 -20.20 7.83
CA LYS A 296 0.97 -20.91 9.02
C LYS A 296 1.35 -20.09 10.23
N GLN A 297 0.39 -19.47 10.91
CA GLN A 297 0.53 -18.75 12.18
C GLN A 297 1.85 -19.18 12.83
N SER A 298 2.92 -18.43 12.53
CA SER A 298 4.24 -19.00 12.69
C SER A 298 4.48 -19.00 14.18
N ALA A 299 4.73 -20.18 14.73
CA ALA A 299 5.64 -20.27 15.86
C ALA A 299 6.82 -19.31 15.57
N SER A 300 7.29 -18.57 16.58
CA SER A 300 8.42 -17.63 16.47
C SER A 300 9.41 -18.07 15.37
N ASP A 301 9.62 -17.28 14.31
CA ASP A 301 10.60 -17.62 13.27
C ASP A 301 11.97 -17.68 13.95
N PRO A 302 12.56 -18.88 14.20
CA PRO A 302 13.76 -18.98 15.01
C PRO A 302 14.95 -18.34 14.31
N ASP A 303 14.93 -18.29 12.98
CA ASP A 303 15.96 -17.60 12.21
C ASP A 303 15.85 -16.09 12.36
N LEU A 304 14.62 -15.55 12.47
CA LEU A 304 14.42 -14.12 12.75
C LEU A 304 14.91 -13.78 14.16
N GLN A 305 14.58 -14.61 15.15
CA GLN A 305 15.10 -14.41 16.50
C GLN A 305 16.64 -14.45 16.51
N THR A 306 17.23 -15.44 15.85
CA THR A 306 18.69 -15.55 15.70
C THR A 306 19.28 -14.32 15.00
N LEU A 307 18.63 -13.81 13.96
CA LEU A 307 19.04 -12.57 13.29
C LEU A 307 19.02 -11.40 14.29
N VAL A 308 17.91 -11.20 15.01
CA VAL A 308 17.74 -10.10 15.97
C VAL A 308 18.81 -10.16 17.05
N ASP A 309 19.07 -11.35 17.61
CA ASP A 309 20.11 -11.56 18.63
C ASP A 309 21.51 -11.23 18.07
N ASN A 310 21.81 -11.69 16.86
CA ASN A 310 23.09 -11.42 16.20
C ASN A 310 23.25 -9.93 15.85
N MET A 311 22.21 -9.28 15.33
CA MET A 311 22.22 -7.83 15.08
C MET A 311 22.40 -7.07 16.40
N ARG A 312 21.71 -7.47 17.47
CA ARG A 312 21.80 -6.83 18.79
C ARG A 312 23.20 -6.96 19.37
N ALA A 313 23.85 -8.11 19.19
CA ALA A 313 25.24 -8.32 19.59
C ALA A 313 26.23 -7.54 18.72
N ALA A 314 26.01 -7.50 17.40
CA ALA A 314 26.87 -6.83 16.42
C ALA A 314 26.71 -5.30 16.39
N ASP A 315 25.63 -4.77 16.95
CA ASP A 315 25.37 -3.34 17.02
C ASP A 315 26.33 -2.68 18.02
N VAL A 316 27.48 -2.22 17.50
CA VAL A 316 28.49 -1.44 18.24
C VAL A 316 28.07 0.01 18.42
N ASP A 317 27.08 0.46 17.66
CA ASP A 317 26.60 1.83 17.65
C ASP A 317 25.44 2.05 18.63
N LYS A 318 24.79 0.99 19.14
CA LYS A 318 23.73 1.11 20.15
C LYS A 318 24.15 1.96 21.35
N ALA A 319 23.17 2.64 21.95
CA ALA A 319 23.37 3.34 23.21
C ALA A 319 23.42 2.31 24.35
N GLY A 320 24.43 2.42 25.21
CA GLY A 320 24.52 1.61 26.42
C GLY A 320 23.50 2.06 27.48
N PRO A 321 23.28 1.25 28.54
CA PRO A 321 22.34 1.59 29.61
C PRO A 321 22.65 2.89 30.35
N SER A 322 23.90 3.38 30.30
CA SER A 322 24.33 4.66 30.87
C SER A 322 24.34 5.82 29.87
N ASP A 323 24.09 5.56 28.59
CA ASP A 323 24.11 6.59 27.55
C ASP A 323 22.77 7.34 27.48
N TYR A 324 21.76 6.95 28.24
CA TYR A 324 20.50 7.68 28.35
C TYR A 324 19.79 7.37 29.66
N ILE A 325 19.00 8.33 30.14
CA ILE A 325 18.10 8.15 31.29
C ILE A 325 16.71 8.56 30.85
N LEU A 326 15.75 7.67 31.07
CA LEU A 326 14.33 7.90 30.80
C LEU A 326 13.59 8.27 32.07
N ASN A 327 12.58 9.11 31.91
CA ASN A 327 11.52 9.33 32.87
C ASN A 327 10.18 9.10 32.19
N TRP A 328 9.63 7.90 32.37
CA TRP A 328 8.31 7.56 31.82
C TRP A 328 7.19 8.44 32.40
N GLY A 329 7.41 9.10 33.54
CA GLY A 329 6.43 10.03 34.09
C GLY A 329 5.12 9.34 34.48
N ASN A 330 4.00 9.95 34.09
CA ASN A 330 2.66 9.49 34.49
C ASN A 330 2.03 8.61 33.41
N LYS A 331 1.17 7.68 33.85
CA LYS A 331 0.35 6.88 32.96
C LYS A 331 -0.77 7.75 32.35
N GLU A 332 -0.87 7.76 31.02
CA GLU A 332 -1.86 8.50 30.25
C GLU A 332 -3.22 7.78 30.27
N SER A 333 -4.31 8.53 30.47
CA SER A 333 -5.68 8.01 30.56
C SER A 333 -6.64 8.60 29.51
N GLY A 334 -6.14 9.44 28.60
CA GLY A 334 -6.90 10.02 27.48
C GLY A 334 -7.50 11.39 27.75
N ASN A 335 -7.41 11.89 29.00
CA ASN A 335 -7.85 13.22 29.41
C ASN A 335 -6.66 13.99 30.02
N THR A 336 -5.95 14.73 29.16
CA THR A 336 -5.10 15.89 29.45
C THR A 336 -4.57 15.99 30.89
N LYS A 337 -3.49 15.26 31.18
CA LYS A 337 -2.49 15.66 32.18
C LYS A 337 -1.10 15.45 31.61
N THR A 338 -0.50 16.53 31.13
CA THR A 338 0.91 16.55 30.73
C THR A 338 1.77 16.05 31.88
N SER A 339 2.66 15.09 31.62
CA SER A 339 3.67 14.72 32.58
C SER A 339 4.53 15.95 32.87
N PRO A 340 4.84 16.25 34.14
CA PRO A 340 5.66 17.44 34.45
C PRO A 340 7.10 17.32 33.94
N ASN A 341 7.52 16.13 33.49
CA ASN A 341 8.88 15.84 33.09
C ASN A 341 8.94 15.36 31.64
N GLN A 342 10.03 15.67 30.97
CA GLN A 342 10.40 15.15 29.66
C GLN A 342 10.70 13.65 29.71
N LEU A 343 10.50 12.93 28.59
CA LEU A 343 10.78 11.50 28.50
C LEU A 343 12.28 11.21 28.64
N PHE A 344 13.13 11.92 27.89
CA PHE A 344 14.58 11.81 28.06
C PHE A 344 15.06 12.88 29.04
N THR A 345 15.65 12.48 30.16
CA THR A 345 16.25 13.43 31.13
C THR A 345 17.75 13.58 30.94
N TYR A 346 18.37 12.62 30.26
CA TYR A 346 19.79 12.64 29.89
C TYR A 346 20.02 11.78 28.65
N VAL A 347 20.92 12.21 27.77
CA VAL A 347 21.51 11.40 26.70
C VAL A 347 22.99 11.77 26.58
N ASN A 348 23.87 10.77 26.47
CA ASN A 348 25.27 10.95 26.17
C ASN A 348 25.46 11.25 24.68
N GLU A 349 25.48 12.53 24.33
CA GLU A 349 25.58 12.97 22.93
C GLU A 349 26.91 12.63 22.25
N ALA A 350 27.92 12.11 22.97
CA ALA A 350 29.15 11.62 22.34
C ALA A 350 28.86 10.48 21.35
N ILE A 351 27.80 9.69 21.56
CA ILE A 351 27.40 8.63 20.63
C ILE A 351 26.96 9.18 19.26
N PHE A 352 26.51 10.44 19.20
CA PHE A 352 26.09 11.08 17.95
C PHE A 352 27.26 11.43 17.02
N GLN A 353 28.50 11.31 17.50
CA GLN A 353 29.70 11.42 16.66
C GLN A 353 29.97 10.14 15.86
N ARG A 354 29.32 9.02 16.19
CA ARG A 354 29.46 7.77 15.44
C ARG A 354 28.82 7.95 14.05
N PRO A 355 29.44 7.43 12.97
CA PRO A 355 28.99 7.69 11.61
C PRO A 355 27.50 7.42 11.36
N VAL A 356 26.94 6.34 11.91
CA VAL A 356 25.52 5.99 11.69
C VAL A 356 24.54 7.03 12.25
N TYR A 357 24.91 7.73 13.33
CA TYR A 357 24.13 8.84 13.88
C TYR A 357 24.50 10.16 13.21
N SER A 358 25.79 10.46 13.05
CA SER A 358 26.22 11.76 12.57
C SER A 358 25.67 12.06 11.18
N THR A 359 25.69 11.08 10.26
CA THR A 359 25.13 11.28 8.91
C THR A 359 23.62 11.50 8.94
N LEU A 360 22.90 10.83 9.85
CA LEU A 360 21.46 11.00 10.01
C LEU A 360 21.12 12.38 10.61
N ILE A 361 21.91 12.83 11.59
CA ILE A 361 21.75 14.12 12.24
C ILE A 361 22.09 15.26 11.28
N ASP A 362 23.07 15.08 10.40
CA ASP A 362 23.37 16.05 9.34
C ASP A 362 22.16 16.25 8.41
N VAL A 363 21.46 15.17 8.05
CA VAL A 363 20.20 15.24 7.30
C VAL A 363 19.13 16.05 8.04
N TYR A 364 19.01 15.87 9.37
CA TYR A 364 18.08 16.66 10.19
C TYR A 364 18.46 18.15 10.22
N ASN A 365 19.74 18.47 10.38
CA ASN A 365 20.24 19.85 10.47
C ASN A 365 20.13 20.62 9.15
N GLN A 366 20.15 19.90 8.03
CA GLN A 366 20.02 20.48 6.69
C GLN A 366 18.58 20.81 6.29
N ASN A 367 17.58 20.48 7.12
CA ASN A 367 16.14 20.73 6.86
C ASN A 367 15.68 20.26 5.48
N LEU A 368 16.07 19.03 5.10
CA LEU A 368 15.81 18.49 3.76
C LEU A 368 14.36 18.04 3.51
N PHE A 369 13.50 18.11 4.52
CA PHE A 369 12.17 17.52 4.54
C PHE A 369 11.15 18.45 5.17
N THR A 370 9.91 18.38 4.71
CA THR A 370 8.75 19.09 5.25
C THR A 370 7.87 18.09 6.00
N PRO A 371 7.70 18.23 7.33
CA PRO A 371 6.91 17.25 8.08
C PRO A 371 5.43 17.18 7.68
N ASP A 372 4.87 18.22 7.05
CA ASP A 372 3.49 18.20 6.56
C ASP A 372 3.39 17.40 5.26
N VAL A 373 2.76 16.22 5.35
CA VAL A 373 2.60 15.30 4.21
C VAL A 373 1.69 15.84 3.10
N CYS A 374 0.97 16.94 3.36
CA CYS A 374 0.21 17.70 2.37
C CYS A 374 1.04 18.79 1.68
N THR A 375 2.35 18.86 1.95
CA THR A 375 3.28 19.71 1.21
C THR A 375 4.16 18.83 0.32
N ALA A 376 4.35 19.22 -0.94
CA ALA A 376 5.14 18.44 -1.87
C ALA A 376 6.63 18.52 -1.51
N GLU A 377 7.26 17.36 -1.49
CA GLU A 377 8.69 17.23 -1.21
C GLU A 377 9.54 17.70 -2.41
N PRO A 378 10.68 18.37 -2.17
CA PRO A 378 11.65 18.65 -3.23
C PRO A 378 12.06 17.38 -3.98
N ALA A 379 12.36 17.50 -5.28
CA ALA A 379 12.80 16.35 -6.06
C ALA A 379 14.01 15.65 -5.44
N MET A 380 14.01 14.31 -5.44
CA MET A 380 15.09 13.45 -4.92
C MET A 380 16.35 13.52 -5.79
N SER A 381 17.03 14.67 -5.75
CA SER A 381 18.15 15.03 -6.62
C SER A 381 19.14 15.95 -5.92
N GLY A 382 20.30 16.17 -6.54
CA GLY A 382 21.31 17.12 -6.05
C GLY A 382 21.74 16.85 -4.60
N PHE A 383 21.81 17.91 -3.80
CA PHE A 383 22.26 17.88 -2.41
C PHE A 383 21.41 16.98 -1.52
N ARG A 384 20.08 17.01 -1.67
CA ARG A 384 19.16 16.15 -0.91
C ARG A 384 19.49 14.68 -1.12
N LYS A 385 19.63 14.26 -2.39
CA LYS A 385 19.99 12.88 -2.71
C LYS A 385 21.37 12.52 -2.18
N ALA A 386 22.36 13.41 -2.29
CA ALA A 386 23.72 13.15 -1.80
C ALA A 386 23.76 12.91 -0.29
N ALA A 387 23.04 13.72 0.50
CA ALA A 387 22.96 13.56 1.95
C ALA A 387 22.33 12.21 2.35
N LEU A 388 21.20 11.84 1.72
CA LEU A 388 20.53 10.57 1.99
C LEU A 388 21.33 9.37 1.50
N GLN A 389 22.02 9.50 0.37
CA GLN A 389 22.94 8.49 -0.14
C GLN A 389 24.09 8.23 0.83
N GLN A 390 24.64 9.28 1.46
CA GLN A 390 25.68 9.13 2.47
C GLN A 390 25.19 8.34 3.69
N VAL A 391 23.97 8.62 4.17
CA VAL A 391 23.37 7.84 5.27
C VAL A 391 23.19 6.38 4.86
N PHE A 392 22.57 6.15 3.70
CA PHE A 392 22.28 4.82 3.19
C PHE A 392 23.56 4.00 2.96
N ASP A 393 24.61 4.59 2.40
CA ASP A 393 25.90 3.92 2.22
C ASP A 393 26.59 3.63 3.54
N THR A 394 26.54 4.57 4.50
CA THR A 394 27.09 4.38 5.84
C THR A 394 26.41 3.20 6.55
N TRP A 395 25.07 3.13 6.50
CA TRP A 395 24.30 2.07 7.16
C TRP A 395 24.48 0.72 6.48
N THR A 396 24.44 0.68 5.15
CA THR A 396 24.55 -0.56 4.38
C THR A 396 25.95 -1.16 4.38
N ALA A 397 26.97 -0.43 4.85
CA ALA A 397 28.32 -0.93 5.07
C ALA A 397 28.53 -1.62 6.44
N THR A 398 27.56 -1.51 7.36
CA THR A 398 27.70 -2.05 8.73
C THR A 398 27.55 -3.57 8.79
N ASN A 399 28.14 -4.18 9.82
CA ASN A 399 27.93 -5.60 10.09
C ASN A 399 26.46 -5.93 10.41
N VAL A 400 25.75 -5.02 11.08
CA VAL A 400 24.32 -5.16 11.39
C VAL A 400 23.49 -5.33 10.11
N PHE A 401 23.70 -4.46 9.12
CA PHE A 401 22.99 -4.56 7.85
C PHE A 401 23.40 -5.81 7.05
N ASN A 402 24.68 -6.20 7.09
CA ASN A 402 25.15 -7.43 6.45
C ASN A 402 24.45 -8.69 7.00
N LEU A 403 24.16 -8.75 8.30
CA LEU A 403 23.39 -9.84 8.89
C LEU A 403 21.95 -9.87 8.36
N ALA A 404 21.31 -8.70 8.21
CA ALA A 404 19.98 -8.60 7.61
C ALA A 404 19.98 -9.05 6.14
N PHE A 405 20.98 -8.65 5.36
CA PHE A 405 21.17 -9.13 3.98
C PHE A 405 21.31 -10.66 3.91
N GLN A 406 22.15 -11.25 4.76
CA GLN A 406 22.32 -12.71 4.82
C GLN A 406 21.04 -13.44 5.21
N TYR A 407 20.25 -12.86 6.13
CA TYR A 407 18.94 -13.40 6.47
C TYR A 407 17.98 -13.36 5.28
N LEU A 408 17.89 -12.24 4.56
CA LEU A 408 17.05 -12.12 3.37
C LEU A 408 17.47 -13.12 2.27
N GLN A 409 18.78 -13.33 2.09
CA GLN A 409 19.32 -14.39 1.23
C GLN A 409 18.86 -15.78 1.66
N LYS A 410 19.03 -16.10 2.94
CA LYS A 410 18.61 -17.39 3.51
C LYS A 410 17.10 -17.62 3.36
N LYS A 411 16.29 -16.56 3.42
CA LYS A 411 14.84 -16.64 3.21
C LYS A 411 14.44 -16.62 1.73
N GLY A 412 15.39 -16.54 0.79
CA GLY A 412 15.14 -16.57 -0.65
C GLY A 412 14.44 -15.32 -1.18
N TYR A 413 14.65 -14.16 -0.54
CA TYR A 413 14.02 -12.92 -1.00
C TYR A 413 14.56 -12.52 -2.38
N SER A 414 13.66 -12.25 -3.33
CA SER A 414 13.98 -12.11 -4.75
C SER A 414 14.98 -10.99 -5.07
N HIS A 415 14.99 -9.91 -4.28
CA HIS A 415 15.94 -8.80 -4.45
C HIS A 415 17.22 -8.95 -3.61
N ALA A 416 17.36 -10.02 -2.83
CA ALA A 416 18.55 -10.27 -2.02
C ALA A 416 19.60 -11.15 -2.73
N THR A 417 19.62 -11.20 -4.07
CA THR A 417 20.62 -11.98 -4.82
C THR A 417 22.05 -11.54 -4.54
N ASP A 418 22.25 -10.23 -4.45
CA ASP A 418 23.51 -9.58 -4.15
C ASP A 418 23.24 -8.21 -3.50
N MET A 419 24.28 -7.62 -2.89
CA MET A 419 24.16 -6.36 -2.15
C MET A 419 23.74 -5.19 -3.05
N THR A 420 24.14 -5.18 -4.33
CA THR A 420 23.82 -4.07 -5.25
C THR A 420 22.33 -4.11 -5.62
N THR A 421 21.83 -5.30 -5.94
CA THR A 421 20.41 -5.53 -6.23
C THR A 421 19.55 -5.19 -5.02
N LEU A 422 19.95 -5.63 -3.83
CA LEU A 422 19.21 -5.32 -2.61
C LEU A 422 19.22 -3.82 -2.33
N LYS A 423 20.38 -3.16 -2.38
CA LYS A 423 20.49 -1.72 -2.15
C LYS A 423 19.65 -0.91 -3.12
N THR A 424 19.60 -1.30 -4.40
CA THR A 424 18.77 -0.64 -5.41
C THR A 424 17.29 -0.75 -5.06
N PHE A 425 16.84 -1.94 -4.69
CA PHE A 425 15.46 -2.17 -4.25
C PHE A 425 15.15 -1.37 -2.97
N LEU A 426 16.01 -1.42 -1.96
CA LEU A 426 15.81 -0.74 -0.69
C LEU A 426 15.84 0.78 -0.81
N TRP A 427 16.60 1.32 -1.76
CA TRP A 427 16.56 2.74 -2.04
C TRP A 427 15.15 3.17 -2.43
N ASN A 428 14.51 2.44 -3.34
CA ASN A 428 13.13 2.70 -3.74
C ASN A 428 12.15 2.43 -2.60
N LEU A 429 12.34 1.34 -1.85
CA LEU A 429 11.50 0.99 -0.72
C LEU A 429 11.44 2.13 0.32
N TRP A 430 12.58 2.69 0.70
CA TRP A 430 12.65 3.66 1.78
C TRP A 430 12.50 5.10 1.32
N PHE A 431 13.10 5.47 0.18
CA PHE A 431 13.15 6.86 -0.28
C PHE A 431 12.20 7.16 -1.44
N GLY A 432 11.52 6.15 -1.99
CA GLY A 432 10.48 6.38 -2.97
C GLY A 432 9.33 7.16 -2.32
N THR A 433 8.90 8.20 -3.01
CA THR A 433 7.93 9.16 -2.48
C THR A 433 6.53 8.86 -3.00
N TYR A 434 5.55 9.07 -2.15
CA TYR A 434 4.12 8.91 -2.44
C TYR A 434 3.32 10.02 -1.74
N SER A 435 2.03 10.13 -2.07
CA SER A 435 1.14 11.09 -1.45
C SER A 435 0.35 10.48 -0.30
N ARG A 436 0.25 11.17 0.84
CA ARG A 436 -0.74 10.88 1.91
C ARG A 436 -1.92 11.86 1.92
N CYS A 437 -1.89 12.82 0.99
CA CYS A 437 -2.92 13.83 0.79
C CYS A 437 -3.44 13.79 -0.65
N LYS A 438 -4.35 14.69 -1.00
CA LYS A 438 -4.82 14.82 -2.37
C LYS A 438 -3.83 15.64 -3.20
N GLY A 439 -2.91 14.98 -3.90
CA GLY A 439 -2.00 15.59 -4.88
C GLY A 439 -0.52 15.68 -4.46
N PRO A 440 -0.16 16.37 -3.37
CA PRO A 440 1.24 16.56 -2.97
C PRO A 440 1.96 15.25 -2.64
N ILE A 441 3.02 14.95 -3.38
CA ILE A 441 3.95 13.86 -3.05
C ILE A 441 4.82 14.33 -1.88
N GLY A 442 4.30 14.14 -0.67
CA GLY A 442 4.84 14.71 0.57
C GLY A 442 5.36 13.69 1.58
N SER A 443 5.49 12.42 1.21
CA SER A 443 5.86 11.37 2.17
C SER A 443 6.72 10.28 1.52
N SER A 444 7.51 9.61 2.35
CA SER A 444 8.27 8.40 2.05
C SER A 444 8.36 7.53 3.30
N GLY A 445 8.75 6.26 3.14
CA GLY A 445 8.97 5.38 4.30
C GLY A 445 10.08 5.89 5.23
N TRP A 446 11.09 6.54 4.65
CA TRP A 446 12.14 7.24 5.36
C TRP A 446 11.61 8.38 6.23
N GLU A 447 10.77 9.24 5.65
CA GLU A 447 10.15 10.36 6.37
C GLU A 447 9.27 9.87 7.51
N HIS A 448 8.43 8.88 7.22
CA HIS A 448 7.52 8.29 8.20
C HIS A 448 8.24 7.74 9.44
N VAL A 449 9.38 7.07 9.25
CA VAL A 449 10.10 6.41 10.35
C VAL A 449 11.10 7.34 11.02
N PHE A 450 12.06 7.88 10.26
CA PHE A 450 13.24 8.55 10.82
C PHE A 450 13.07 10.06 10.96
N VAL A 451 12.46 10.75 9.99
CA VAL A 451 12.30 12.22 10.05
C VAL A 451 11.13 12.62 10.95
N GLY A 452 10.05 11.86 10.84
CA GLY A 452 8.73 12.18 11.35
C GLY A 452 7.92 13.02 10.36
N GLU A 453 6.61 12.78 10.32
CA GLU A 453 5.66 13.45 9.46
C GLU A 453 4.27 13.53 10.13
N TRP A 454 3.47 14.51 9.74
CA TRP A 454 2.12 14.74 10.23
C TRP A 454 1.16 15.06 9.10
N LYS A 455 -0.13 14.80 9.37
CA LYS A 455 -1.24 15.23 8.55
C LYS A 455 -2.22 16.00 9.41
N ASP A 456 -2.59 17.18 8.96
CA ASP A 456 -3.46 18.10 9.71
C ASP A 456 -2.93 18.33 11.13
N THR A 457 -3.69 17.90 12.15
CA THR A 457 -3.34 18.06 13.56
C THR A 457 -2.63 16.84 14.19
N THR A 458 -2.27 15.84 13.38
CA THR A 458 -1.90 14.50 13.87
C THR A 458 -0.54 14.07 13.35
N ILE A 459 0.35 13.65 14.24
CA ILE A 459 1.63 13.04 13.89
C ILE A 459 1.38 11.61 13.43
N ASP A 460 1.56 11.36 12.15
CA ASP A 460 1.33 10.05 11.53
C ASP A 460 2.55 9.15 11.78
N GLY A 461 3.73 9.60 11.36
CA GLY A 461 5.00 8.90 11.54
C GLY A 461 5.96 9.68 12.42
N GLN A 462 6.62 9.00 13.37
CA GLN A 462 7.84 9.44 14.06
C GLN A 462 8.27 8.29 14.97
N HIS A 463 9.25 7.51 14.52
CA HIS A 463 9.62 6.23 15.14
C HIS A 463 11.13 6.06 15.36
N ASP A 464 11.89 7.16 15.29
CA ASP A 464 13.31 7.23 15.66
C ASP A 464 13.48 7.96 17.00
N TRP A 465 14.09 7.28 17.98
CA TRP A 465 14.30 7.84 19.31
C TRP A 465 15.32 8.99 19.29
N ALA A 466 16.31 8.96 18.39
CA ALA A 466 17.31 10.01 18.28
C ALA A 466 16.66 11.30 17.76
N ARG A 467 15.82 11.19 16.71
CA ARG A 467 14.99 12.30 16.22
C ARG A 467 14.10 12.87 17.30
N TYR A 468 13.37 12.02 18.03
CA TYR A 468 12.51 12.45 19.13
C TYR A 468 13.32 13.23 20.19
N TYR A 469 14.46 12.68 20.63
CA TYR A 469 15.32 13.33 21.62
C TYR A 469 15.81 14.70 21.14
N LEU A 470 16.29 14.82 19.91
CA LEU A 470 16.79 16.09 19.37
C LEU A 470 15.68 17.14 19.27
N LEU A 471 14.46 16.74 18.90
CA LEU A 471 13.29 17.62 18.92
C LEU A 471 12.88 18.01 20.35
N GLN A 472 12.95 17.08 21.30
CA GLN A 472 12.68 17.35 22.71
C GLN A 472 13.69 18.34 23.30
N LYS A 473 14.98 18.16 23.01
CA LYS A 473 16.07 19.07 23.40
C LYS A 473 15.90 20.46 22.79
N ALA A 474 15.32 20.55 21.60
CA ALA A 474 15.00 21.81 20.92
C ALA A 474 13.65 22.42 21.37
N ASP A 475 13.07 21.94 22.48
CA ASP A 475 11.77 22.37 23.02
C ASP A 475 10.60 22.25 22.03
N LYS A 476 10.71 21.33 21.06
CA LYS A 476 9.65 21.05 20.09
C LYS A 476 8.74 19.90 20.49
N ILE A 477 9.08 19.14 21.53
CA ILE A 477 8.26 18.02 22.01
C ILE A 477 7.68 18.36 23.38
N ASN A 478 6.37 18.16 23.52
CA ASN A 478 5.70 18.14 24.81
C ASN A 478 5.27 16.70 25.15
N TYR A 479 5.93 16.08 26.11
CA TYR A 479 5.62 14.70 26.52
C TYR A 479 4.41 14.66 27.45
N HIS A 480 3.40 13.86 27.13
CA HIS A 480 2.17 13.81 27.92
C HIS A 480 2.18 12.66 28.94
N GLY A 481 2.70 11.49 28.56
CA GLY A 481 2.73 10.32 29.43
C GLY A 481 2.65 9.01 28.65
N TYR A 482 2.79 7.89 29.35
CA TYR A 482 2.82 6.56 28.75
C TYR A 482 1.50 5.80 28.90
N TYR A 483 1.18 4.94 27.94
CA TYR A 483 0.14 3.92 28.07
C TYR A 483 0.72 2.59 28.55
N SER A 484 1.84 2.18 27.96
CA SER A 484 2.59 0.96 28.28
C SER A 484 4.08 1.17 27.95
N TYR A 485 4.96 0.43 28.61
CA TYR A 485 6.38 0.37 28.26
C TYR A 485 7.00 -0.96 28.70
N VAL A 486 8.13 -1.27 28.10
CA VAL A 486 8.96 -2.45 28.39
C VAL A 486 10.34 -1.94 28.77
N GLY A 487 10.61 -1.89 30.09
CA GLY A 487 11.84 -1.36 30.64
C GLY A 487 12.22 0.00 30.03
N ASN A 488 13.48 0.10 29.59
CA ASN A 488 14.00 1.26 28.84
C ASN A 488 14.15 0.96 27.34
N LEU A 489 13.50 -0.09 26.84
CA LEU A 489 13.66 -0.61 25.50
C LEU A 489 12.60 -0.07 24.53
N THR A 490 11.35 0.09 24.96
CA THR A 490 10.29 0.67 24.13
C THR A 490 9.06 1.04 24.96
N GLY A 491 8.16 1.85 24.40
CA GLY A 491 6.86 2.13 25.00
C GLY A 491 5.86 2.72 24.00
N THR A 492 4.59 2.66 24.39
CA THR A 492 3.49 3.38 23.73
C THR A 492 3.12 4.57 24.59
N PHE A 493 3.23 5.78 24.06
CA PHE A 493 3.03 7.03 24.79
C PHE A 493 2.42 8.13 23.91
N GLN A 494 2.01 9.22 24.56
CA GLN A 494 1.42 10.39 23.94
C GLN A 494 2.35 11.60 24.06
N TYR A 495 2.40 12.43 23.03
CA TYR A 495 3.12 13.71 23.03
C TYR A 495 2.61 14.62 21.93
N THR A 496 2.94 15.91 22.01
CA THR A 496 2.87 16.80 20.83
C THR A 496 4.27 17.09 20.29
N TRP A 497 4.35 17.24 18.97
CA TRP A 497 5.49 17.81 18.26
C TRP A 497 5.03 19.12 17.66
N GLU A 498 5.57 20.22 18.17
CA GLU A 498 5.05 21.57 17.97
C GLU A 498 3.55 21.59 18.33
N ASN A 499 2.67 21.77 17.35
CA ASN A 499 1.22 21.83 17.57
C ASN A 499 0.49 20.52 17.24
N GLN A 500 1.21 19.48 16.80
CA GLN A 500 0.62 18.25 16.29
C GLN A 500 0.63 17.16 17.35
N LEU A 501 -0.48 16.43 17.48
CA LEU A 501 -0.65 15.40 18.50
C LEU A 501 -0.29 14.02 17.96
N LYS A 502 0.54 13.27 18.69
CA LYS A 502 0.62 11.81 18.55
C LYS A 502 -0.16 11.15 19.67
N GLN A 503 -1.39 10.74 19.39
CA GLN A 503 -2.26 10.12 20.40
C GLN A 503 -1.64 8.85 20.97
N LYS A 504 -1.10 7.99 20.11
CA LYS A 504 -0.34 6.79 20.48
C LYS A 504 0.82 6.63 19.51
N GLY A 505 2.02 6.54 20.05
CA GLY A 505 3.24 6.31 19.30
C GLY A 505 4.31 5.68 20.16
N GLY A 506 5.33 5.16 19.51
CA GLY A 506 6.41 4.46 20.17
C GLY A 506 7.56 4.18 19.22
N PHE A 507 8.71 3.86 19.80
CA PHE A 507 9.93 3.51 19.08
C PHE A 507 10.79 2.61 19.96
N LEU A 508 11.79 1.96 19.35
CA LEU A 508 12.85 1.29 20.10
C LEU A 508 13.77 2.37 20.67
N ILE A 509 14.23 2.16 21.89
CA ILE A 509 15.07 3.11 22.61
C ILE A 509 16.43 2.45 22.87
N GLY A 510 17.48 3.18 22.55
CA GLY A 510 18.86 2.74 22.73
C GLY A 510 19.38 1.79 21.65
N THR A 511 18.59 1.48 20.62
CA THR A 511 19.07 0.86 19.38
C THR A 511 19.80 1.88 18.50
N SER A 512 20.69 1.42 17.61
CA SER A 512 21.24 2.30 16.57
C SER A 512 20.23 2.50 15.43
N PRO A 513 20.32 3.62 14.67
CA PRO A 513 19.47 3.84 13.51
C PRO A 513 19.58 2.73 12.46
N VAL A 514 20.78 2.15 12.32
CA VAL A 514 21.00 1.04 11.37
C VAL A 514 20.39 -0.28 11.86
N PHE A 515 20.32 -0.52 13.18
CA PHE A 515 19.59 -1.65 13.72
C PHE A 515 18.10 -1.52 13.43
N ASP A 516 17.51 -0.35 13.69
CA ASP A 516 16.10 -0.09 13.41
C ASP A 516 15.81 -0.20 11.92
N PHE A 517 16.62 0.42 11.07
CA PHE A 517 16.52 0.31 9.61
C PHE A 517 16.54 -1.15 9.13
N SER A 518 17.49 -1.95 9.64
CA SER A 518 17.66 -3.35 9.26
C SER A 518 16.50 -4.22 9.72
N LEU A 519 16.08 -4.06 10.98
CA LEU A 519 14.96 -4.79 11.57
C LEU A 519 13.64 -4.47 10.87
N LEU A 520 13.32 -3.18 10.70
CA LEU A 520 12.09 -2.74 10.05
C LEU A 520 12.07 -3.18 8.58
N THR A 521 13.22 -3.19 7.89
CA THR A 521 13.35 -3.72 6.52
C THR A 521 13.01 -5.21 6.47
N VAL A 522 13.69 -6.06 7.25
CA VAL A 522 13.43 -7.51 7.18
C VAL A 522 12.00 -7.87 7.60
N CYS A 523 11.45 -7.13 8.56
CA CYS A 523 10.06 -7.29 8.98
C CYS A 523 9.08 -6.91 7.88
N ALA A 524 9.27 -5.76 7.21
CA ALA A 524 8.40 -5.33 6.12
C ALA A 524 8.43 -6.29 4.92
N LEU A 525 9.57 -6.95 4.67
CA LEU A 525 9.75 -7.82 3.51
C LEU A 525 9.34 -9.27 3.75
N ILE A 526 9.56 -9.80 4.96
CA ILE A 526 9.35 -11.23 5.25
C ILE A 526 8.12 -11.46 6.13
N HIS A 527 7.78 -10.51 7.00
CA HIS A 527 6.71 -10.64 7.99
C HIS A 527 5.83 -9.37 8.08
N PRO A 528 5.28 -8.89 6.95
CA PRO A 528 4.46 -7.67 6.93
C PRO A 528 3.16 -7.86 7.73
N GLY A 529 2.48 -6.75 8.00
CA GLY A 529 1.20 -6.72 8.69
C GLY A 529 1.29 -6.27 10.14
N SER A 530 0.13 -6.22 10.80
CA SER A 530 0.00 -5.81 12.21
C SER A 530 0.60 -6.87 13.13
N ASN A 531 1.62 -6.49 13.90
CA ASN A 531 2.39 -7.38 14.77
C ASN A 531 2.89 -8.65 14.04
N GLY A 532 3.16 -8.53 12.73
CA GLY A 532 3.50 -9.65 11.86
C GLY A 532 4.87 -10.23 12.18
N CYS A 533 5.83 -9.37 12.48
CA CYS A 533 7.22 -9.73 12.73
C CYS A 533 7.49 -9.81 14.24
N LYS A 534 7.42 -11.02 14.83
CA LYS A 534 7.56 -11.22 16.28
C LYS A 534 8.98 -11.67 16.64
N TYR A 535 9.56 -11.06 17.66
CA TYR A 535 10.92 -11.33 18.14
C TYR A 535 11.03 -10.96 19.62
N SER A 536 12.17 -11.23 20.23
CA SER A 536 12.53 -10.73 21.55
C SER A 536 13.83 -9.93 21.48
N ILE A 537 13.93 -8.87 22.27
CA ILE A 537 15.19 -8.18 22.55
C ILE A 537 15.36 -8.16 24.07
N ASP A 538 16.55 -8.54 24.54
CA ASP A 538 16.90 -8.54 25.97
C ASP A 538 15.89 -9.32 26.85
N GLY A 539 15.32 -10.41 26.30
CA GLY A 539 14.34 -11.26 26.98
C GLY A 539 12.89 -10.75 26.95
N HIS A 540 12.63 -9.62 26.29
CA HIS A 540 11.29 -9.05 26.17
C HIS A 540 10.67 -9.34 24.81
N PRO A 541 9.47 -9.94 24.75
CA PRO A 541 8.76 -10.16 23.49
C PRO A 541 8.24 -8.85 22.92
N LEU A 542 8.50 -8.63 21.64
CA LEU A 542 8.11 -7.46 20.86
C LEU A 542 7.61 -7.91 19.48
N ALA A 543 7.06 -6.96 18.74
CA ALA A 543 6.82 -7.15 17.32
C ALA A 543 7.12 -5.89 16.51
N VAL A 544 7.12 -6.01 15.18
CA VAL A 544 7.00 -4.88 14.26
C VAL A 544 5.66 -4.97 13.55
N THR A 545 4.96 -3.85 13.49
CA THR A 545 3.90 -3.62 12.51
C THR A 545 4.51 -2.92 11.31
N SER A 546 4.31 -3.45 10.12
CA SER A 546 4.83 -2.82 8.90
C SER A 546 3.93 -3.05 7.69
N TYR A 547 3.86 -2.07 6.81
CA TYR A 547 3.08 -2.11 5.59
C TYR A 547 3.85 -1.44 4.46
N THR A 548 3.70 -1.97 3.25
CA THR A 548 4.18 -1.38 2.01
C THR A 548 3.00 -0.85 1.18
N GLN A 549 3.31 -0.04 0.19
CA GLN A 549 2.35 0.49 -0.78
C GLN A 549 3.04 0.73 -2.12
N ASP A 550 2.24 0.94 -3.15
CA ASP A 550 2.76 1.31 -4.46
C ASP A 550 3.16 2.80 -4.48
N CYS A 551 4.21 3.09 -5.22
CA CYS A 551 4.73 4.43 -5.44
C CYS A 551 5.39 4.51 -6.83
N SER A 552 5.78 5.71 -7.25
CA SER A 552 6.46 5.93 -8.54
C SER A 552 7.76 5.14 -8.72
N ALA A 553 8.35 4.65 -7.62
CA ALA A 553 9.57 3.84 -7.61
C ALA A 553 9.31 2.31 -7.56
N GLY A 554 8.05 1.87 -7.68
CA GLY A 554 7.61 0.49 -7.50
C GLY A 554 6.93 0.28 -6.15
N THR A 555 7.55 -0.51 -5.28
CA THR A 555 7.06 -0.74 -3.91
C THR A 555 7.80 0.17 -2.93
N CYS A 556 7.05 0.93 -2.14
CA CYS A 556 7.54 1.78 -1.06
C CYS A 556 7.06 1.27 0.30
N LEU A 557 7.86 1.52 1.33
CA LEU A 557 7.43 1.35 2.71
C LEU A 557 6.41 2.44 3.04
N SER A 558 5.24 2.03 3.53
CA SER A 558 4.20 2.95 4.01
C SER A 558 4.41 3.23 5.48
N THR A 559 4.56 2.22 6.32
CA THR A 559 4.83 2.42 7.74
C THR A 559 5.60 1.23 8.29
N ALA A 560 6.42 1.46 9.30
CA ALA A 560 7.04 0.41 10.09
C ALA A 560 7.35 0.95 11.49
N TYR A 561 6.89 0.24 12.53
CA TYR A 561 7.16 0.63 13.91
C TYR A 561 7.08 -0.57 14.86
N PRO A 562 7.82 -0.52 15.98
CA PRO A 562 7.78 -1.56 16.99
C PRO A 562 6.46 -1.52 17.78
N THR A 563 6.05 -2.67 18.26
CA THR A 563 4.89 -2.87 19.13
C THR A 563 5.26 -3.77 20.30
N ASN A 564 4.61 -3.55 21.45
CA ASN A 564 4.91 -4.21 22.72
C ASN A 564 3.67 -4.77 23.42
#